data_AF-A0A0L0C1B5-F1
#
_entry.id   AF-A0A0L0C1B5-F1
#
_cell.length_a   1.000
_cell.length_b   1.000
_cell.length_c   1.000
_cell.angle_alpha   90.00
_cell.angle_beta   90.00
_cell.angle_gamma   90.00
#
_symmetry.space_group_name_H-M   'P 1'
#
loop_
_entity.id
_entity.type
_entity.pdbx_description
1 polymer ?
#
loop_
_entity_poly.entity_id
_entity_poly.type
_entity_poly.pdbx_seq_one_letter_code
_entity_poly.pdbx_strand_id
1 'polypeptide(L)'
;MVGFILGLGDRHLQNILIDEKTAEVIHIDFGIAFEQGKIMPTPETVPFRLTREIVAPMGICGANGVFKKSCETTMTILRKHQDVITTILEVLLYDPLYIWKVIPQVDDENQNVNKLSK
;
A
#
# COMPACT_ATOMS: atom_id res chain seq x y z
N MET A 1 4.89 5.61 -6.45
CA MET A 1 4.59 6.99 -5.96
C MET A 1 3.14 7.13 -5.56
N VAL A 2 2.17 6.85 -6.45
CA VAL A 2 0.73 6.90 -6.12
C VAL A 2 0.39 6.06 -4.88
N GLY A 3 0.82 4.81 -4.82
CA GLY A 3 0.57 3.95 -3.65
C GLY A 3 1.15 4.48 -2.35
N PHE A 4 2.26 5.24 -2.41
CA PHE A 4 2.81 5.91 -1.22
C PHE A 4 1.91 7.07 -0.77
N ILE A 5 1.40 7.89 -1.70
CA ILE A 5 0.48 8.99 -1.36
C ILE A 5 -0.83 8.45 -0.75
N LEU A 6 -1.35 7.35 -1.29
CA LEU A 6 -2.56 6.71 -0.78
C LEU A 6 -2.33 5.88 0.49
N GLY A 7 -1.09 5.69 0.92
CA GLY A 7 -0.76 4.83 2.07
C GLY A 7 -1.14 3.37 1.85
N LEU A 8 -0.95 2.83 0.63
CA LEU A 8 -1.21 1.43 0.32
C LEU A 8 -0.23 0.52 1.05
N GLY A 9 -0.76 -0.40 1.84
CA GLY A 9 -0.01 -1.44 2.52
C GLY A 9 -0.22 -2.82 1.91
N ASP A 10 0.30 -3.86 2.54
CA ASP A 10 0.16 -5.27 2.16
C ASP A 10 0.62 -5.55 0.72
N ARG A 11 1.80 -5.01 0.37
CA ARG A 11 2.42 -5.20 -0.97
C ARG A 11 3.34 -6.43 -0.96
N HIS A 12 2.75 -7.59 -0.68
CA HIS A 12 3.42 -8.88 -0.82
C HIS A 12 3.45 -9.36 -2.29
N LEU A 13 4.21 -10.43 -2.57
CA LEU A 13 4.43 -10.90 -3.95
C LEU A 13 3.14 -11.27 -4.69
N GLN A 14 2.11 -11.76 -3.99
CA GLN A 14 0.84 -12.12 -4.62
C GLN A 14 -0.01 -10.89 -5.00
N ASN A 15 0.31 -9.69 -4.50
CA ASN A 15 -0.41 -8.45 -4.80
C ASN A 15 0.30 -7.59 -5.86
N ILE A 16 1.32 -8.16 -6.52
CA ILE A 16 2.11 -7.51 -7.56
C ILE A 16 2.18 -8.47 -8.74
N LEU A 17 1.43 -8.14 -9.79
CA LEU A 17 1.45 -8.86 -11.05
C LEU A 17 2.42 -8.19 -12.02
N ILE A 18 3.01 -9.01 -12.91
CA ILE A 18 3.85 -8.54 -14.02
C ILE A 18 3.20 -9.08 -15.29
N ASP A 19 2.86 -8.19 -16.23
CA ASP A 19 2.37 -8.63 -17.53
C ASP A 19 3.53 -9.18 -18.36
N GLU A 20 3.40 -10.40 -18.85
CA GLU A 20 4.43 -11.08 -19.65
C GLU A 20 4.67 -10.41 -21.01
N LYS A 21 3.68 -9.70 -21.55
CA LYS A 21 3.78 -9.06 -22.87
C LYS A 21 4.43 -7.68 -22.81
N THR A 22 4.02 -6.86 -21.84
CA THR A 22 4.47 -5.47 -21.73
C THR A 22 5.53 -5.25 -20.65
N ALA A 23 5.74 -6.23 -19.76
CA ALA A 23 6.55 -6.13 -18.55
C ALA A 23 6.05 -5.05 -17.56
N GLU A 24 4.80 -4.60 -17.69
CA GLU A 24 4.20 -3.65 -16.77
C GLU A 24 3.91 -4.29 -15.41
N VAL A 25 4.13 -3.51 -14.34
CA VAL A 25 3.83 -3.92 -12.97
C VAL A 25 2.44 -3.44 -12.59
N ILE A 26 1.57 -4.38 -12.24
CA ILE A 26 0.18 -4.12 -11.91
C ILE A 26 -0.04 -4.48 -10.44
N HIS A 27 -0.48 -3.51 -9.65
CA HIS A 27 -0.89 -3.73 -8.27
C HIS A 27 -2.33 -4.26 -8.26
N ILE A 28 -2.56 -5.34 -7.52
CA ILE A 28 -3.91 -5.88 -7.27
C ILE A 28 -4.19 -5.86 -5.78
N ASP A 29 -5.47 -6.01 -5.43
CA ASP A 29 -6.00 -5.99 -4.07
C ASP A 29 -5.60 -4.74 -3.26
N PHE A 30 -6.51 -3.79 -3.07
CA PHE A 30 -6.26 -2.54 -2.35
C PHE A 30 -6.91 -2.51 -0.97
N GLY A 31 -7.15 -3.68 -0.35
CA GLY A 31 -7.83 -3.79 0.94
C GLY A 31 -7.14 -3.07 2.10
N ILE A 32 -5.81 -2.90 2.04
CA ILE A 32 -5.03 -2.14 3.01
C ILE A 32 -4.57 -0.82 2.39
N ALA A 33 -5.21 0.28 2.78
CA ALA A 33 -4.92 1.64 2.31
C ALA A 33 -4.86 2.64 3.48
N PHE A 34 -4.52 3.89 3.20
CA PHE A 34 -4.51 4.98 4.19
C PHE A 34 -3.74 4.66 5.47
N GLU A 35 -2.55 4.08 5.32
CA GLU A 35 -1.60 3.80 6.41
C GLU A 35 -2.06 2.70 7.39
N GLN A 36 -3.12 1.94 7.07
CA GLN A 36 -3.60 0.82 7.88
C GLN A 36 -2.52 -0.26 8.09
N GLY A 37 -1.59 -0.42 7.13
CA GLY A 37 -0.48 -1.38 7.23
C GLY A 37 0.47 -1.13 8.41
N LYS A 38 0.51 0.08 8.96
CA LYS A 38 1.33 0.42 10.15
C LYS A 38 0.71 -0.03 11.47
N ILE A 39 -0.59 -0.36 11.47
CA ILE A 39 -1.37 -0.70 12.67
C ILE A 39 -1.54 -2.23 12.81
N MET A 40 -1.13 -2.99 11.80
CA MET A 40 -1.16 -4.46 11.83
C MET A 40 -0.25 -5.04 12.93
N PRO A 41 -0.52 -6.27 13.43
CA PRO A 41 0.32 -6.91 14.44
C PRO A 41 1.81 -6.97 14.06
N THR A 42 2.10 -7.17 12.77
CA THR A 42 3.43 -6.97 12.19
C THR A 42 3.39 -5.73 11.29
N PRO A 43 3.87 -4.57 11.77
CA PRO A 43 3.71 -3.32 11.05
C PRO A 43 4.63 -3.25 9.82
N GLU A 44 4.09 -2.72 8.72
CA GLU A 44 4.90 -2.39 7.55
C GLU A 44 5.67 -1.09 7.79
N THR A 45 7.00 -1.20 7.81
CA THR A 45 7.91 -0.06 8.08
C THR A 45 8.41 0.63 6.82
N VAL A 46 8.13 0.05 5.64
CA VAL A 46 8.60 0.56 4.35
C VAL A 46 7.49 1.34 3.63
N PRO A 47 7.83 2.43 2.92
CA PRO A 47 6.83 3.26 2.24
C PRO A 47 6.26 2.62 0.95
N PHE A 48 7.00 1.69 0.35
CA PHE A 48 6.60 0.90 -0.80
C PHE A 48 7.63 -0.22 -1.02
N ARG A 49 7.26 -1.25 -1.78
CA ARG A 49 8.15 -2.38 -2.09
C ARG A 49 9.20 -1.98 -3.13
N LEU A 50 10.46 -1.94 -2.72
CA LEU A 50 11.63 -1.74 -3.60
C LEU A 50 12.77 -2.67 -3.16
N THR A 51 12.49 -3.98 -3.20
CA THR A 51 13.45 -5.02 -2.81
C THR A 51 14.53 -5.23 -3.86
N ARG A 52 15.58 -5.99 -3.52
CA ARG A 52 16.66 -6.35 -4.45
C ARG A 52 16.16 -6.95 -5.75
N GLU A 53 15.14 -7.81 -5.68
CA GLU A 53 14.52 -8.43 -6.86
C GLU A 53 13.81 -7.43 -7.80
N ILE A 54 13.30 -6.32 -7.25
CA ILE A 54 12.69 -5.25 -8.06
C ILE A 54 13.76 -4.33 -8.65
N VAL A 55 14.86 -4.10 -7.93
CA VAL A 55 15.96 -3.23 -8.38
C VAL A 55 16.87 -3.91 -9.41
N ALA A 56 17.08 -5.23 -9.29
CA ALA A 56 17.93 -5.99 -10.20
C ALA A 56 17.60 -5.81 -11.70
N PRO A 57 16.33 -5.88 -12.15
CA PRO A 57 15.99 -5.67 -13.57
C PRO A 57 16.13 -4.22 -14.04
N MET A 58 16.37 -3.24 -13.16
CA MET A 58 16.59 -1.84 -13.54
C MET A 58 17.97 -1.59 -14.18
N GLY A 59 18.83 -2.61 -14.22
CA GLY A 59 20.15 -2.55 -14.84
C GLY A 59 21.19 -1.84 -13.97
N ILE A 60 22.29 -1.39 -14.59
CA ILE A 60 23.48 -0.90 -13.88
C ILE A 60 23.25 0.36 -13.05
N CYS A 61 22.30 1.20 -13.47
CA CYS A 61 21.95 2.43 -12.75
C CYS A 61 21.04 2.16 -11.54
N GLY A 62 20.48 0.95 -11.42
CA GLY A 62 19.54 0.56 -10.38
C GLY A 62 18.42 1.60 -10.21
N ALA A 63 18.09 1.90 -8.95
CA ALA A 63 17.08 2.89 -8.60
C ALA A 63 17.47 4.34 -8.95
N ASN A 64 18.76 4.65 -9.07
CA ASN A 64 19.24 6.02 -9.29
C ASN A 64 19.11 6.51 -10.74
N GLY A 65 18.83 5.61 -11.68
CA GLY A 65 18.67 5.94 -13.09
C GLY A 65 17.26 6.46 -13.43
N VAL A 66 16.66 5.81 -14.43
CA VAL A 66 15.33 6.17 -14.95
C VAL A 66 14.27 6.12 -13.85
N PHE A 67 14.34 5.15 -12.94
CA PHE A 67 13.39 4.99 -11.84
C PHE A 67 13.25 6.25 -10.99
N LYS A 68 14.37 6.80 -10.48
CA LYS A 68 14.37 8.03 -9.67
C LYS A 68 13.80 9.21 -10.43
N LYS A 69 14.24 9.46 -11.67
CA LYS A 69 13.79 10.58 -12.48
C LYS A 69 12.28 10.50 -12.80
N SER A 70 11.79 9.31 -13.11
CA SER A 70 10.36 9.07 -13.30
C SER A 70 9.58 9.32 -12.01
N CYS A 71 10.06 8.83 -10.87
CA CYS A 71 9.42 9.05 -9.57
C CYS A 71 9.35 10.54 -9.20
N GLU A 72 10.43 11.31 -9.39
CA GLU A 72 10.47 12.75 -9.16
C GLU A 72 9.43 13.47 -10.03
N THR A 73 9.41 13.17 -11.34
CA THR A 73 8.45 13.76 -12.29
C THR A 73 7.01 13.43 -11.90
N THR A 74 6.72 12.16 -11.59
CA THR A 74 5.39 11.74 -11.13
C THR A 74 4.99 12.46 -9.85
N MET A 75 5.89 12.58 -8.86
CA MET A 75 5.58 13.30 -7.61
C MET A 75 5.32 14.79 -7.83
N THR A 76 6.07 15.44 -8.72
CA THR A 76 5.83 16.84 -9.08
C THR A 76 4.44 17.02 -9.68
N ILE A 77 4.02 16.14 -10.59
CA ILE A 77 2.70 16.20 -11.22
C ILE A 77 1.59 15.95 -10.19
N LEU A 78 1.73 14.91 -9.35
CA LEU A 78 0.73 14.58 -8.33
C LEU A 78 0.55 15.71 -7.33
N ARG A 79 1.64 16.38 -6.90
CA ARG A 79 1.55 17.56 -6.02
C ARG A 79 0.94 18.77 -6.71
N LYS A 80 1.25 19.00 -7.99
CA LYS A 80 0.67 20.10 -8.77
C LYS A 80 -0.85 19.96 -8.92
N HIS A 81 -1.36 18.73 -8.97
CA HIS A 81 -2.79 18.42 -9.12
C HIS A 81 -3.40 17.85 -7.82
N GLN A 82 -2.88 18.24 -6.66
CA GLN A 82 -3.35 17.74 -5.36
C GLN A 82 -4.85 17.96 -5.15
N ASP A 83 -5.42 19.06 -5.65
CA ASP A 83 -6.83 19.40 -5.45
C ASP A 83 -7.75 18.30 -6.03
N VAL A 84 -7.40 17.76 -7.20
CA VAL A 84 -8.14 16.67 -7.84
C VAL A 84 -8.10 15.40 -6.98
N ILE A 85 -6.92 15.08 -6.43
CA ILE A 85 -6.74 13.91 -5.58
C ILE A 85 -7.56 14.08 -4.30
N THR A 86 -7.50 15.25 -3.66
CA THR A 86 -8.28 15.58 -2.46
C THR A 86 -9.77 15.41 -2.71
N THR A 87 -10.29 15.95 -3.82
CA THR A 87 -11.72 15.80 -4.15
C THR A 87 -12.14 14.33 -4.31
N ILE A 88 -11.31 13.49 -4.94
CA ILE A 88 -11.60 12.05 -5.04
C ILE A 88 -11.60 11.39 -3.66
N LEU A 89 -10.64 11.74 -2.79
CA LEU A 89 -10.55 11.21 -1.44
C LEU A 89 -11.72 11.66 -0.57
N GLU A 90 -12.21 12.89 -0.72
CA GLU A 90 -13.40 13.39 -0.04
C GLU A 90 -14.62 12.54 -0.41
N VAL A 91 -14.83 12.25 -1.70
CA VAL A 91 -15.92 11.39 -2.15
C VAL A 91 -15.84 9.99 -1.52
N LEU A 92 -14.63 9.40 -1.46
CA LEU A 92 -14.41 8.09 -0.84
C LEU A 92 -14.63 8.09 0.68
N LEU A 93 -14.30 9.20 1.35
CA LEU A 93 -14.45 9.34 2.80
C LEU A 93 -15.93 9.40 3.21
N TYR A 94 -16.77 10.00 2.38
CA TYR A 94 -18.20 10.16 2.63
C TYR A 94 -19.06 9.00 2.10
N ASP A 95 -18.46 7.94 1.55
CA ASP A 95 -19.19 6.74 1.15
C ASP A 95 -19.75 6.00 2.39
N PRO A 96 -21.09 5.93 2.57
CA PRO A 96 -21.69 5.29 3.73
C PRO A 96 -21.51 3.76 3.75
N LEU A 97 -21.17 3.13 2.61
CA LEU A 97 -21.00 1.68 2.51
C LEU A 97 -19.59 1.22 2.87
N TYR A 98 -18.63 2.14 2.99
CA TYR A 98 -17.24 1.80 3.25
C TYR A 98 -16.77 2.33 4.62
N ILE A 99 -16.34 1.40 5.49
CA ILE A 99 -15.82 1.75 6.81
C ILE A 99 -14.30 1.76 6.74
N TRP A 100 -13.69 2.94 6.62
CA TRP A 100 -12.23 3.13 6.62
C TRP A 100 -11.57 2.96 8.01
N LYS A 101 -12.29 2.40 9.00
CA LYS A 101 -11.78 2.20 10.37
C LYS A 101 -11.06 0.86 10.46
N VAL A 102 -9.86 0.88 11.05
CA VAL A 102 -9.19 -0.33 11.52
C VAL A 102 -10.02 -0.87 12.69
N ILE A 103 -10.72 -1.98 12.47
CA ILE A 103 -11.37 -2.72 13.55
C ILE A 103 -10.25 -3.50 14.23
N PRO A 104 -9.93 -3.26 15.52
CA PRO A 104 -8.98 -4.09 16.24
C PRO A 104 -9.49 -5.53 16.18
N GLN A 105 -8.71 -6.43 15.59
CA GLN A 105 -8.94 -7.86 15.75
C GLN A 105 -8.67 -8.14 17.23
N VAL A 106 -9.72 -8.29 18.02
CA VAL A 106 -9.59 -8.77 19.40
C VAL A 106 -9.14 -10.22 19.28
N ASP A 107 -7.92 -10.51 19.70
CA ASP A 107 -7.43 -11.88 19.80
C ASP A 107 -8.38 -12.67 20.73
N ASP A 108 -9.21 -13.53 20.15
CA ASP A 108 -10.15 -14.42 20.83
C ASP A 108 -9.44 -15.56 21.60
N GLU A 109 -8.21 -15.36 22.10
CA GLU A 109 -7.50 -16.35 22.91
C GLU A 109 -7.90 -16.32 24.39
N ASN A 110 -8.57 -15.26 24.87
CA ASN A 110 -8.92 -15.11 26.30
C ASN A 110 -10.29 -15.68 26.72
N GLN A 111 -11.08 -16.28 25.83
CA GLN A 111 -12.38 -16.87 26.21
C GLN A 111 -12.30 -18.34 26.68
N ASN A 112 -11.19 -19.05 26.48
CA ASN A 112 -11.08 -20.47 26.85
C ASN A 112 -10.53 -20.72 28.27
N VAL A 113 -9.91 -19.74 28.93
CA VAL A 113 -9.39 -19.93 30.30
C VAL A 113 -10.51 -19.89 31.37
N ASN A 114 -11.61 -19.18 31.11
CA ASN A 114 -12.72 -19.05 32.06
C ASN A 114 -13.80 -20.16 31.98
N LYS A 115 -13.64 -21.16 31.09
CA LYS A 115 -14.56 -22.31 31.00
C LYS A 115 -14.11 -23.55 31.79
N LEU A 116 -12.93 -23.52 32.40
CA LEU A 116 -12.40 -24.62 33.24
C LEU A 116 -12.55 -24.38 34.75
N SER A 117 -13.20 -23.29 35.18
CA SER A 117 -13.40 -22.98 36.62
C SER A 117 -14.87 -22.86 37.06
N LYS A 118 -15.80 -23.53 36.38
CA LYS A 118 -17.17 -23.72 36.86
C LYS A 118 -17.56 -25.19 36.82
#